data_AF-A0A430AMA8-F1
#
_entry.id   AF-A0A430AMA8-F1
#
_cell.length_a   1.000
_cell.length_b   1.000
_cell.length_c   1.000
_cell.angle_alpha   90.00
_cell.angle_beta   90.00
_cell.angle_gamma   90.00
#
_symmetry.space_group_name_H-M   'P 1'
#
loop_
_entity.id
_entity.type
_entity.pdbx_description
1 polymer ?
#
loop_
_entity_poly.entity_id
_entity_poly.type
_entity_poly.pdbx_seq_one_letter_code
_entity_poly.pdbx_strand_id
1 'polypeptide(L)'
;MGENLANNSATIYSKSYLSQSTNPETRIIEMKQMVQGLHDNGLRVIMDVVYNHVFEASSHAFNQTVPGYYFRYDENGNLANGTGVGNDTASERKMMSKYIVDSVKYWAETYHLDGFRFDLMGILDVDTMNAVRAEMNKIDPSIIILGEGWDMGTPLASEKKATQKNAAQMPAIAHFNDSLRDGVKGSVFEETAPGFINGKDDMEKIVAQNITGANGLEGYIAPDQVIQYVEAHDNLTLFDKLSFTNPEDTDEQRLKRHMLGTSIPLLSQGITFIHAGQEFLRTKGGDENSYKSPDSVNQFDWSRPETYKESVNFFKKLVKLRKEEPLFRLQSYEEIAEKTTIEQSEDNVIVYRLKDGTNEYVVILNANDTKKEVTSAALTDFELLLDNRLESEKQEKLASNEVLPLSVSVYKKEASEQEKPETAVQYDVVFDSNGGSKVPSQKVSENEKAVKPVDPTKDGYDFAGWFMEKEFTNAFDFDSLITEKLTLYAKWEKQQESTASQEKTDNTNQADGQSPDKGKEKPVIGFLPKTGEQHTAYLMMGGIVLVAAVCFIIYTKRKKHC
;
A
#
# COMPACT_ATOMS: atom_id res chain seq x y z
N MET A 1 -16.29 20.94 -35.13
CA MET A 1 -15.98 19.51 -34.88
C MET A 1 -14.59 19.39 -34.23
N GLY A 2 -14.35 20.00 -33.07
CA GLY A 2 -13.01 20.04 -32.46
C GLY A 2 -12.95 20.03 -30.93
N GLU A 3 -14.10 20.01 -30.22
CA GLU A 3 -14.12 20.10 -28.75
C GLU A 3 -14.51 18.79 -28.02
N ASN A 4 -14.90 17.74 -28.73
CA ASN A 4 -15.42 16.51 -28.11
C ASN A 4 -14.41 15.36 -27.95
N LEU A 5 -13.15 15.52 -28.37
CA LEU A 5 -12.13 14.44 -28.29
C LEU A 5 -11.29 14.46 -26.99
N ALA A 6 -11.38 15.51 -26.18
CA ALA A 6 -10.56 15.65 -24.97
C ALA A 6 -11.14 14.96 -23.71
N ASN A 7 -12.28 14.27 -23.81
CA ASN A 7 -12.93 13.60 -22.67
C ASN A 7 -12.82 12.06 -22.72
N ASN A 8 -12.21 11.46 -23.75
CA ASN A 8 -12.26 10.00 -23.99
C ASN A 8 -10.89 9.29 -23.96
N SER A 9 -9.93 9.79 -23.19
CA SER A 9 -8.68 9.08 -22.94
C SER A 9 -8.49 8.86 -21.45
N ALA A 10 -8.28 7.61 -21.02
CA ALA A 10 -7.96 7.21 -19.64
C ALA A 10 -6.61 7.75 -19.10
N THR A 11 -6.07 8.76 -19.78
CA THR A 11 -4.78 9.40 -19.53
C THR A 11 -4.93 10.87 -19.12
N ILE A 12 -6.16 11.35 -18.93
CA ILE A 12 -6.47 12.75 -18.64
C ILE A 12 -7.21 12.85 -17.29
N TYR A 13 -6.66 13.66 -16.38
CA TYR A 13 -7.27 13.96 -15.08
C TYR A 13 -8.63 14.69 -15.21
N SER A 14 -9.55 14.43 -14.27
CA SER A 14 -10.92 14.94 -14.31
C SER A 14 -11.00 16.47 -14.30
N LYS A 15 -12.00 17.01 -15.02
CA LYS A 15 -12.27 18.45 -15.11
C LYS A 15 -12.94 19.04 -13.86
N SER A 16 -13.60 18.22 -13.04
CA SER A 16 -14.42 18.68 -11.91
C SER A 16 -13.61 19.15 -10.69
N TYR A 17 -12.33 18.80 -10.62
CA TYR A 17 -11.46 19.12 -9.49
C TYR A 17 -10.60 20.37 -9.72
N LEU A 18 -10.83 21.08 -10.83
CA LEU A 18 -9.95 22.15 -11.29
C LEU A 18 -10.40 23.50 -10.80
N SER A 19 -9.45 24.34 -10.41
CA SER A 19 -9.73 25.77 -10.18
C SER A 19 -10.17 26.48 -11.47
N GLN A 20 -9.70 26.01 -12.63
CA GLN A 20 -10.06 26.50 -13.96
C GLN A 20 -10.17 25.35 -14.97
N SER A 21 -11.39 25.02 -15.37
CA SER A 21 -11.69 23.84 -16.19
C SER A 21 -11.38 24.00 -17.69
N THR A 22 -11.14 25.22 -18.16
CA THR A 22 -10.95 25.57 -19.57
C THR A 22 -9.50 25.48 -20.06
N ASN A 23 -8.51 25.51 -19.16
CA ASN A 23 -7.10 25.33 -19.52
C ASN A 23 -6.69 23.84 -19.35
N PRO A 24 -6.28 23.14 -20.42
CA PRO A 24 -5.90 21.73 -20.33
C PRO A 24 -4.66 21.49 -19.47
N GLU A 25 -3.74 22.43 -19.34
CA GLU A 25 -2.51 22.26 -18.54
C GLU A 25 -2.78 22.32 -17.03
N THR A 26 -3.78 23.11 -16.60
CA THR A 26 -4.11 23.31 -15.18
C THR A 26 -4.33 21.99 -14.46
N ARG A 27 -5.02 21.03 -15.09
CA ARG A 27 -5.27 19.70 -14.50
C ARG A 27 -4.02 18.89 -14.23
N ILE A 28 -3.03 19.02 -15.10
CA ILE A 28 -1.76 18.28 -14.99
C ILE A 28 -0.96 18.90 -13.85
N ILE A 29 -0.88 20.24 -13.83
CA ILE A 29 -0.13 20.99 -12.83
C ILE A 29 -0.74 20.79 -11.44
N GLU A 30 -2.04 20.99 -11.27
CA GLU A 30 -2.71 20.88 -9.97
C GLU A 30 -2.63 19.45 -9.40
N MET A 31 -2.81 18.42 -10.24
CA MET A 31 -2.62 17.04 -9.79
C MET A 31 -1.17 16.78 -9.37
N LYS A 32 -0.18 17.26 -10.13
CA LYS A 32 1.24 17.11 -9.74
C LYS A 32 1.56 17.87 -8.46
N GLN A 33 1.02 19.07 -8.27
CA GLN A 33 1.20 19.85 -7.04
C GLN A 33 0.58 19.15 -5.84
N MET A 34 -0.60 18.55 -6.01
CA MET A 34 -1.26 17.75 -4.99
C MET A 34 -0.44 16.51 -4.62
N VAL A 35 0.06 15.75 -5.60
CA VAL A 35 0.95 14.60 -5.34
C VAL A 35 2.23 15.07 -4.63
N GLN A 36 2.87 16.12 -5.13
CA GLN A 36 4.08 16.70 -4.52
C GLN A 36 3.83 17.15 -3.08
N GLY A 37 2.72 17.84 -2.81
CA GLY A 37 2.36 18.29 -1.47
C GLY A 37 2.15 17.12 -0.50
N LEU A 38 1.58 16.01 -0.96
CA LEU A 38 1.46 14.78 -0.17
C LEU A 38 2.83 14.14 0.07
N HIS A 39 3.67 14.06 -0.96
CA HIS A 39 5.03 13.53 -0.86
C HIS A 39 5.92 14.34 0.09
N ASP A 40 5.81 15.67 0.08
CA ASP A 40 6.53 16.58 0.98
C ASP A 40 6.15 16.35 2.44
N ASN A 41 4.94 15.82 2.68
CA ASN A 41 4.45 15.41 4.00
C ASN A 41 4.65 13.91 4.27
N GLY A 42 5.48 13.22 3.47
CA GLY A 42 5.82 11.81 3.66
C GLY A 42 4.68 10.84 3.35
N LEU A 43 3.66 11.28 2.61
CA LEU A 43 2.50 10.48 2.23
C LEU A 43 2.67 9.97 0.80
N ARG A 44 2.15 8.78 0.55
CA ARG A 44 2.12 8.15 -0.77
C ARG A 44 0.74 8.25 -1.40
N VAL A 45 0.69 8.21 -2.72
CA VAL A 45 -0.56 8.32 -3.49
C VAL A 45 -0.81 7.06 -4.29
N ILE A 46 -1.93 6.41 -4.01
CA ILE A 46 -2.48 5.29 -4.79
C ILE A 46 -3.64 5.83 -5.60
N MET A 47 -3.69 5.51 -6.90
CA MET A 47 -4.80 5.89 -7.78
C MET A 47 -5.71 4.70 -8.05
N ASP A 48 -7.02 4.92 -7.89
CA ASP A 48 -8.04 4.00 -8.39
C ASP A 48 -8.10 4.06 -9.92
N VAL A 49 -8.01 2.92 -10.59
CA VAL A 49 -7.94 2.81 -12.05
C VAL A 49 -8.98 1.85 -12.59
N VAL A 50 -9.72 2.34 -13.60
CA VAL A 50 -10.82 1.61 -14.24
C VAL A 50 -10.38 1.16 -15.63
N TYR A 51 -9.78 -0.02 -15.72
CA TYR A 51 -9.40 -0.63 -17.00
C TYR A 51 -10.35 -1.74 -17.44
N ASN A 52 -11.25 -2.18 -16.57
CA ASN A 52 -12.16 -3.31 -16.80
C ASN A 52 -13.35 -2.96 -17.72
N HIS A 53 -13.73 -1.68 -17.80
CA HIS A 53 -14.78 -1.17 -18.68
C HIS A 53 -14.44 0.25 -19.17
N VAL A 54 -15.33 0.81 -19.99
CA VAL A 54 -15.39 2.22 -20.41
C VAL A 54 -16.84 2.68 -20.28
N PHE A 55 -17.08 3.99 -20.20
CA PHE A 55 -18.42 4.53 -19.98
C PHE A 55 -19.46 4.10 -21.04
N GLU A 56 -19.10 4.18 -22.33
CA GLU A 56 -19.96 3.71 -23.42
C GLU A 56 -19.09 3.12 -24.54
N ALA A 57 -19.10 1.78 -24.70
CA ALA A 57 -18.27 1.10 -25.69
C ALA A 57 -18.48 1.61 -27.13
N SER A 58 -19.72 1.91 -27.53
CA SER A 58 -20.07 2.27 -28.91
C SER A 58 -19.34 3.53 -29.38
N SER A 59 -19.29 4.56 -28.53
CA SER A 59 -18.75 5.89 -28.80
C SER A 59 -17.30 6.06 -28.32
N HIS A 60 -16.77 5.09 -27.56
CA HIS A 60 -15.41 5.11 -27.06
C HIS A 60 -14.37 5.03 -28.19
N ALA A 61 -13.23 5.72 -28.01
CA ALA A 61 -12.16 5.80 -28.99
C ALA A 61 -11.66 4.40 -29.45
N PHE A 62 -11.68 3.43 -28.54
CA PHE A 62 -11.36 2.04 -28.85
C PHE A 62 -12.23 1.44 -29.97
N ASN A 63 -13.56 1.54 -29.83
CA ASN A 63 -14.47 0.98 -30.83
C ASN A 63 -14.53 1.82 -32.09
N GLN A 64 -14.37 3.14 -31.97
CA GLN A 64 -14.30 4.05 -33.12
C GLN A 64 -13.02 3.85 -33.96
N THR A 65 -11.94 3.36 -33.34
CA THR A 65 -10.66 3.12 -34.03
C THR A 65 -10.55 1.71 -34.57
N VAL A 66 -10.86 0.70 -33.74
CA VAL A 66 -10.83 -0.71 -34.14
C VAL A 66 -12.08 -1.41 -33.62
N PRO A 67 -13.20 -1.35 -34.38
CA PRO A 67 -14.46 -1.94 -33.98
C PRO A 67 -14.32 -3.41 -33.59
N GLY A 68 -14.87 -3.78 -32.43
CA GLY A 68 -14.88 -5.17 -31.95
C GLY A 68 -13.58 -5.69 -31.34
N TYR A 69 -12.48 -4.91 -31.34
CA TYR A 69 -11.18 -5.41 -30.87
C TYR A 69 -10.93 -5.22 -29.35
N TYR A 70 -11.36 -4.13 -28.73
CA TYR A 70 -10.97 -3.83 -27.34
C TYR A 70 -11.94 -4.36 -26.29
N PHE A 71 -13.03 -4.99 -26.71
CA PHE A 71 -14.09 -5.49 -25.83
C PHE A 71 -14.29 -6.99 -26.01
N ARG A 72 -14.72 -7.65 -24.94
CA ARG A 72 -15.15 -9.04 -24.98
C ARG A 72 -16.58 -9.15 -25.46
N TYR A 73 -16.90 -10.31 -26.04
CA TYR A 73 -18.21 -10.62 -26.57
C TYR A 73 -18.67 -11.97 -26.04
N ASP A 74 -19.98 -12.11 -25.82
CA ASP A 74 -20.61 -13.38 -25.48
C ASP A 74 -20.70 -14.32 -26.71
N GLU A 75 -21.19 -15.54 -26.51
CA GLU A 75 -21.35 -16.54 -27.58
C GLU A 75 -22.30 -16.09 -28.71
N ASN A 76 -23.18 -15.12 -28.44
CA ASN A 76 -24.13 -14.58 -29.40
C ASN A 76 -23.58 -13.35 -30.15
N GLY A 77 -22.35 -12.91 -29.83
CA GLY A 77 -21.74 -11.73 -30.41
C GLY A 77 -22.23 -10.41 -29.82
N ASN A 78 -22.88 -10.42 -28.67
CA ASN A 78 -23.19 -9.21 -27.90
C ASN A 78 -21.99 -8.83 -27.03
N LEU A 79 -21.89 -7.56 -26.62
CA LEU A 79 -20.88 -7.14 -25.65
C LEU A 79 -21.05 -7.95 -24.35
N ALA A 80 -19.94 -8.50 -23.87
CA ALA A 80 -19.92 -9.13 -22.55
C ALA A 80 -20.15 -8.10 -21.47
N ASN A 81 -20.84 -8.49 -20.40
CA ASN A 81 -21.22 -7.61 -19.30
C ASN A 81 -20.93 -8.24 -17.93
N GLY A 82 -19.77 -8.89 -17.80
CA GLY A 82 -19.31 -9.39 -16.51
C GLY A 82 -19.19 -8.27 -15.48
N THR A 83 -18.80 -7.08 -15.91
CA THR A 83 -18.73 -5.83 -15.11
C THR A 83 -20.08 -5.33 -14.59
N GLY A 84 -21.19 -5.72 -15.21
CA GLY A 84 -22.53 -5.22 -14.87
C GLY A 84 -22.85 -3.81 -15.37
N VAL A 85 -21.91 -3.11 -16.01
CA VAL A 85 -22.06 -1.70 -16.45
C VAL A 85 -22.04 -1.50 -17.97
N GLY A 86 -22.14 -2.59 -18.73
CA GLY A 86 -22.48 -2.58 -20.16
C GLY A 86 -21.40 -3.14 -21.09
N ASN A 87 -20.14 -3.21 -20.66
CA ASN A 87 -19.07 -3.80 -21.47
C ASN A 87 -17.86 -4.23 -20.65
N ASP A 88 -17.23 -5.33 -21.05
CA ASP A 88 -15.93 -5.78 -20.51
C ASP A 88 -14.82 -5.50 -21.51
N THR A 89 -13.72 -4.88 -21.07
CA THR A 89 -12.52 -4.76 -21.91
C THR A 89 -11.83 -6.11 -22.07
N ALA A 90 -11.22 -6.32 -23.23
CA ALA A 90 -10.54 -7.56 -23.59
C ALA A 90 -9.04 -7.50 -23.29
N SER A 91 -8.68 -7.44 -22.01
CA SER A 91 -7.28 -7.28 -21.57
C SER A 91 -6.33 -8.35 -22.13
N GLU A 92 -6.84 -9.56 -22.41
CA GLU A 92 -6.07 -10.68 -22.95
C GLU A 92 -5.60 -10.44 -24.40
N ARG A 93 -6.15 -9.42 -25.07
CA ARG A 93 -5.75 -9.03 -26.42
C ARG A 93 -4.54 -8.11 -26.35
N LYS A 94 -3.53 -8.43 -27.15
CA LYS A 94 -2.20 -7.79 -27.14
C LYS A 94 -2.23 -6.26 -27.04
N MET A 95 -3.06 -5.58 -27.83
CA MET A 95 -3.09 -4.12 -27.83
C MET A 95 -3.88 -3.52 -26.67
N MET A 96 -4.83 -4.24 -26.08
CA MET A 96 -5.48 -3.82 -24.84
C MET A 96 -4.53 -4.01 -23.64
N SER A 97 -3.88 -5.17 -23.54
CA SER A 97 -2.83 -5.41 -22.53
C SER A 97 -1.74 -4.34 -22.60
N LYS A 98 -1.22 -4.07 -23.81
CA LYS A 98 -0.25 -2.99 -24.04
C LYS A 98 -0.77 -1.64 -23.58
N TYR A 99 -2.02 -1.29 -23.92
CA TYR A 99 -2.61 -0.03 -23.51
C TYR A 99 -2.66 0.13 -21.98
N ILE A 100 -3.09 -0.92 -21.27
CA ILE A 100 -3.18 -0.93 -19.81
C ILE A 100 -1.78 -0.72 -19.21
N VAL A 101 -0.80 -1.52 -19.64
CA VAL A 101 0.58 -1.43 -19.16
C VAL A 101 1.20 -0.05 -19.45
N ASP A 102 1.06 0.46 -20.67
CA ASP A 102 1.57 1.78 -21.07
C ASP A 102 0.90 2.91 -20.26
N SER A 103 -0.41 2.80 -20.00
CA SER A 103 -1.16 3.79 -19.24
C SER A 103 -0.73 3.85 -17.78
N VAL A 104 -0.63 2.70 -17.10
CA VAL A 104 -0.16 2.63 -15.71
C VAL A 104 1.27 3.17 -15.60
N LYS A 105 2.14 2.78 -16.53
CA LYS A 105 3.51 3.30 -16.62
C LYS A 105 3.55 4.81 -16.80
N TYR A 106 2.75 5.35 -17.71
CA TYR A 106 2.67 6.79 -17.91
C TYR A 106 2.28 7.51 -16.63
N TRP A 107 1.27 7.02 -15.90
CA TRP A 107 0.82 7.62 -14.65
C TRP A 107 1.91 7.57 -13.57
N ALA A 108 2.59 6.43 -13.41
CA ALA A 108 3.70 6.28 -12.48
C ALA A 108 4.86 7.22 -12.81
N GLU A 109 5.32 7.26 -14.07
CA GLU A 109 6.48 8.09 -14.47
C GLU A 109 6.15 9.58 -14.52
N THR A 110 4.94 9.95 -14.95
CA THR A 110 4.60 11.37 -15.20
C THR A 110 4.12 12.08 -13.95
N TYR A 111 3.38 11.38 -13.09
CA TYR A 111 2.76 11.93 -11.88
C TYR A 111 3.40 11.40 -10.60
N HIS A 112 4.38 10.50 -10.69
CA HIS A 112 5.08 9.92 -9.55
C HIS A 112 4.13 9.23 -8.55
N LEU A 113 3.13 8.52 -9.06
CA LEU A 113 2.22 7.75 -8.21
C LEU A 113 2.94 6.55 -7.58
N ASP A 114 2.51 6.20 -6.37
CA ASP A 114 3.12 5.16 -5.55
C ASP A 114 2.32 3.84 -5.56
N GLY A 115 1.23 3.77 -6.32
CA GLY A 115 0.42 2.57 -6.42
C GLY A 115 -0.85 2.73 -7.21
N PHE A 116 -1.48 1.58 -7.47
CA PHE A 116 -2.70 1.50 -8.28
C PHE A 116 -3.67 0.49 -7.66
N ARG A 117 -4.92 0.94 -7.45
CA ARG A 117 -6.06 0.08 -7.08
C ARG A 117 -6.85 -0.21 -8.35
N PHE A 118 -6.89 -1.47 -8.76
CA PHE A 118 -7.59 -1.92 -9.95
C PHE A 118 -9.04 -2.23 -9.61
N ASP A 119 -9.93 -1.40 -10.14
CA ASP A 119 -11.37 -1.61 -10.11
C ASP A 119 -11.75 -2.90 -10.82
N LEU A 120 -12.61 -3.70 -10.19
CA LEU A 120 -13.08 -5.01 -10.70
C LEU A 120 -11.93 -5.83 -11.31
N MET A 121 -10.80 -5.93 -10.60
CA MET A 121 -9.57 -6.55 -11.08
C MET A 121 -9.78 -7.97 -11.64
N GLY A 122 -10.73 -8.73 -11.08
CA GLY A 122 -11.10 -10.06 -11.57
C GLY A 122 -11.66 -10.12 -13.01
N ILE A 123 -11.99 -8.98 -13.63
CA ILE A 123 -12.32 -8.88 -15.06
C ILE A 123 -11.04 -8.92 -15.92
N LEU A 124 -9.91 -8.44 -15.40
CA LEU A 124 -8.64 -8.45 -16.11
C LEU A 124 -8.03 -9.87 -16.11
N ASP A 125 -7.17 -10.14 -17.07
CA ASP A 125 -6.42 -11.38 -17.12
C ASP A 125 -5.13 -11.32 -16.29
N VAL A 126 -4.73 -12.48 -15.75
CA VAL A 126 -3.53 -12.67 -14.92
C VAL A 126 -2.25 -12.21 -15.64
N ASP A 127 -2.12 -12.51 -16.94
CA ASP A 127 -0.91 -12.18 -17.69
C ASP A 127 -0.72 -10.66 -17.81
N THR A 128 -1.80 -9.91 -18.08
CA THR A 128 -1.78 -8.45 -18.10
C THR A 128 -1.43 -7.87 -16.72
N MET A 129 -1.99 -8.40 -15.64
CA MET A 129 -1.68 -7.92 -14.29
C MET A 129 -0.21 -8.17 -13.92
N ASN A 130 0.34 -9.33 -14.27
CA ASN A 130 1.75 -9.63 -14.10
C ASN A 130 2.66 -8.73 -14.97
N ALA A 131 2.23 -8.40 -16.19
CA ALA A 131 2.94 -7.45 -17.04
C ALA A 131 2.98 -6.04 -16.43
N VAL A 132 1.87 -5.57 -15.85
CA VAL A 132 1.83 -4.32 -15.08
C VAL A 132 2.81 -4.39 -13.91
N ARG A 133 2.76 -5.45 -13.10
CA ARG A 133 3.66 -5.64 -11.96
C ARG A 133 5.14 -5.61 -12.37
N ALA A 134 5.48 -6.27 -13.47
CA ALA A 134 6.83 -6.30 -14.01
C ALA A 134 7.32 -4.91 -14.46
N GLU A 135 6.49 -4.11 -15.13
CA GLU A 135 6.86 -2.73 -15.49
C GLU A 135 6.97 -1.83 -14.27
N MET A 136 6.07 -1.95 -13.28
CA MET A 136 6.13 -1.14 -12.06
C MET A 136 7.41 -1.43 -11.27
N ASN A 137 7.86 -2.68 -11.22
CA ASN A 137 9.12 -3.05 -10.57
C ASN A 137 10.36 -2.40 -11.22
N LYS A 138 10.32 -2.11 -12.52
CA LYS A 138 11.40 -1.40 -13.23
C LYS A 138 11.47 0.07 -12.85
N ILE A 139 10.34 0.66 -12.46
CA ILE A 139 10.24 2.06 -12.03
C ILE A 139 10.58 2.18 -10.55
N ASP A 140 9.81 1.51 -9.69
CA ASP A 140 10.03 1.40 -8.25
C ASP A 140 9.31 0.15 -7.71
N PRO A 141 10.04 -0.87 -7.20
CA PRO A 141 9.42 -2.10 -6.68
C PRO A 141 8.57 -1.86 -5.42
N SER A 142 8.62 -0.68 -4.80
CA SER A 142 7.72 -0.31 -3.70
C SER A 142 6.35 0.20 -4.15
N ILE A 143 6.12 0.37 -5.47
CA ILE A 143 4.80 0.70 -6.01
C ILE A 143 3.83 -0.44 -5.69
N ILE A 144 2.75 -0.16 -4.96
CA ILE A 144 1.76 -1.18 -4.60
C ILE A 144 0.75 -1.39 -5.74
N ILE A 145 0.42 -2.66 -6.00
CA ILE A 145 -0.68 -3.03 -6.90
C ILE A 145 -1.68 -3.82 -6.06
N LEU A 146 -2.92 -3.38 -6.09
CA LEU A 146 -4.01 -4.05 -5.41
C LEU A 146 -5.29 -3.98 -6.24
N GLY A 147 -6.30 -4.77 -5.92
CA GLY A 147 -7.59 -4.65 -6.59
C GLY A 147 -8.66 -5.60 -6.10
N GLU A 148 -9.81 -5.52 -6.75
CA GLU A 148 -10.98 -6.34 -6.47
C GLU A 148 -10.96 -7.65 -7.27
N GLY A 149 -10.42 -8.70 -6.68
CA GLY A 149 -10.27 -10.01 -7.31
C GLY A 149 -11.55 -10.85 -7.40
N TRP A 150 -12.71 -10.25 -7.65
CA TRP A 150 -14.00 -10.94 -7.69
C TRP A 150 -14.13 -11.87 -8.89
N ASP A 151 -14.67 -13.07 -8.69
CA ASP A 151 -14.97 -14.00 -9.80
C ASP A 151 -16.27 -13.60 -10.50
N MET A 152 -16.13 -12.78 -11.55
CA MET A 152 -17.25 -12.17 -12.26
C MET A 152 -17.54 -12.88 -13.60
N GLY A 153 -18.76 -12.71 -14.11
CA GLY A 153 -19.30 -13.40 -15.29
C GLY A 153 -18.74 -12.97 -16.65
N THR A 154 -17.45 -12.63 -16.75
CA THR A 154 -16.79 -12.26 -18.01
C THR A 154 -16.36 -13.51 -18.79
N PRO A 155 -16.39 -13.52 -20.15
CA PRO A 155 -16.03 -14.67 -20.98
C PRO A 155 -14.50 -14.84 -21.06
N LEU A 156 -13.90 -15.14 -19.92
CA LEU A 156 -12.50 -15.49 -19.74
C LEU A 156 -12.45 -16.77 -18.89
N ALA A 157 -11.57 -17.70 -19.25
CA ALA A 157 -11.42 -18.96 -18.51
C ALA A 157 -11.05 -18.68 -17.04
N SER A 158 -11.63 -19.43 -16.10
CA SER A 158 -11.54 -19.13 -14.66
C SER A 158 -10.11 -19.01 -14.14
N GLU A 159 -9.19 -19.84 -14.63
CA GLU A 159 -7.76 -19.82 -14.27
C GLU A 159 -6.98 -18.62 -14.80
N LYS A 160 -7.56 -17.90 -15.78
CA LYS A 160 -6.95 -16.72 -16.40
C LYS A 160 -7.42 -15.41 -15.80
N LYS A 161 -8.50 -15.41 -15.01
CA LYS A 161 -9.02 -14.20 -14.37
C LYS A 161 -8.13 -13.79 -13.20
N ALA A 162 -7.87 -12.50 -13.03
CA ALA A 162 -7.07 -11.97 -11.92
C ALA A 162 -7.88 -11.93 -10.60
N THR A 163 -8.32 -13.11 -10.14
CA THR A 163 -9.15 -13.30 -8.95
C THR A 163 -8.34 -13.71 -7.72
N GLN A 164 -8.94 -13.60 -6.53
CA GLN A 164 -8.35 -14.07 -5.27
C GLN A 164 -7.94 -15.55 -5.31
N LYS A 165 -8.75 -16.40 -5.97
CA LYS A 165 -8.45 -17.83 -6.18
C LYS A 165 -7.15 -18.04 -6.97
N ASN A 166 -6.81 -17.12 -7.86
CA ASN A 166 -5.61 -17.17 -8.70
C ASN A 166 -4.47 -16.30 -8.14
N ALA A 167 -4.57 -15.79 -6.90
CA ALA A 167 -3.54 -14.91 -6.32
C ALA A 167 -2.14 -15.53 -6.33
N ALA A 168 -2.00 -16.86 -6.23
CA ALA A 168 -0.73 -17.57 -6.34
C ALA A 168 -0.02 -17.35 -7.69
N GLN A 169 -0.77 -17.05 -8.75
CA GLN A 169 -0.23 -16.72 -10.08
C GLN A 169 0.20 -15.25 -10.20
N MET A 170 -0.08 -14.42 -9.19
CA MET A 170 0.10 -12.97 -9.20
C MET A 170 0.90 -12.49 -7.97
N PRO A 171 2.17 -12.90 -7.82
CA PRO A 171 3.00 -12.49 -6.68
C PRO A 171 3.12 -10.95 -6.61
N ALA A 172 3.07 -10.41 -5.39
CA ALA A 172 3.11 -8.97 -5.12
C ALA A 172 1.97 -8.13 -5.77
N ILE A 173 0.81 -8.77 -5.99
CA ILE A 173 -0.46 -8.14 -6.31
C ILE A 173 -1.47 -8.52 -5.22
N ALA A 174 -2.03 -7.50 -4.56
CA ALA A 174 -2.91 -7.68 -3.41
C ALA A 174 -4.40 -7.63 -3.77
N HIS A 175 -5.23 -8.25 -2.95
CA HIS A 175 -6.66 -8.37 -3.18
C HIS A 175 -7.45 -7.90 -1.96
N PHE A 176 -8.56 -7.19 -2.19
CA PHE A 176 -9.54 -6.95 -1.13
C PHE A 176 -10.02 -8.25 -0.52
N ASN A 177 -9.95 -8.36 0.80
CA ASN A 177 -10.30 -9.57 1.54
C ASN A 177 -11.73 -9.52 2.08
N ASP A 178 -12.66 -10.04 1.29
CA ASP A 178 -14.08 -10.10 1.65
C ASP A 178 -14.37 -11.01 2.84
N SER A 179 -13.53 -12.03 3.07
CA SER A 179 -13.72 -12.94 4.20
C SER A 179 -13.60 -12.20 5.54
N LEU A 180 -12.59 -11.33 5.69
CA LEU A 180 -12.50 -10.50 6.90
C LEU A 180 -13.67 -9.53 6.97
N ARG A 181 -13.98 -8.83 5.87
CA ARG A 181 -15.08 -7.85 5.82
C ARG A 181 -16.38 -8.47 6.33
N ASP A 182 -16.79 -9.59 5.75
CA ASP A 182 -18.07 -10.24 6.05
C ASP A 182 -18.03 -10.98 7.39
N GLY A 183 -16.91 -11.59 7.75
CA GLY A 183 -16.73 -12.22 9.07
C GLY A 183 -16.82 -11.21 10.22
N VAL A 184 -16.30 -10.00 10.03
CA VAL A 184 -16.30 -8.95 11.05
C VAL A 184 -17.61 -8.16 11.06
N LYS A 185 -17.98 -7.56 9.91
CA LYS A 185 -19.10 -6.61 9.77
C LYS A 185 -20.44 -7.30 9.46
N GLY A 186 -20.42 -8.50 8.91
CA GLY A 186 -21.58 -9.18 8.34
C GLY A 186 -21.71 -8.92 6.83
N SER A 187 -22.54 -9.75 6.17
CA SER A 187 -22.74 -9.72 4.72
C SER A 187 -23.10 -8.32 4.23
N VAL A 188 -22.49 -7.93 3.10
CA VAL A 188 -22.81 -6.68 2.40
C VAL A 188 -24.06 -6.78 1.53
N PHE A 189 -24.55 -8.00 1.23
CA PHE A 189 -25.75 -8.19 0.40
C PHE A 189 -27.07 -8.11 1.20
N GLU A 190 -26.97 -8.06 2.54
CA GLU A 190 -28.11 -7.98 3.44
C GLU A 190 -27.78 -6.98 4.55
N GLU A 191 -28.47 -5.83 4.56
CA GLU A 191 -28.19 -4.73 5.51
C GLU A 191 -28.29 -5.16 6.99
N THR A 192 -29.13 -6.14 7.32
CA THR A 192 -29.32 -6.64 8.70
C THR A 192 -28.50 -7.89 9.04
N ALA A 193 -27.79 -8.49 8.07
CA ALA A 193 -26.99 -9.69 8.35
C ALA A 193 -25.81 -9.37 9.29
N PRO A 194 -25.71 -10.02 10.47
CA PRO A 194 -24.66 -9.71 11.43
C PRO A 194 -23.34 -10.44 11.11
N GLY A 195 -22.24 -9.91 11.64
CA GLY A 195 -20.92 -10.54 11.74
C GLY A 195 -20.45 -10.60 13.20
N PHE A 196 -19.15 -10.86 13.39
CA PHE A 196 -18.55 -11.03 14.72
C PHE A 196 -18.86 -9.87 15.66
N ILE A 197 -18.68 -8.62 15.22
CA ILE A 197 -18.83 -7.43 16.09
C ILE A 197 -20.28 -7.14 16.49
N ASN A 198 -21.24 -7.82 15.85
CA ASN A 198 -22.65 -7.72 16.16
C ASN A 198 -23.08 -8.74 17.23
N GLY A 199 -22.18 -9.67 17.61
CA GLY A 199 -22.49 -10.80 18.51
C GLY A 199 -23.01 -12.03 17.77
N LYS A 200 -22.71 -12.20 16.47
CA LYS A 200 -23.08 -13.42 15.74
C LYS A 200 -22.18 -14.59 16.17
N ASP A 201 -22.81 -15.69 16.54
CA ASP A 201 -22.12 -16.95 16.87
C ASP A 201 -21.28 -17.49 15.68
N ASP A 202 -20.25 -18.27 15.99
CA ASP A 202 -19.41 -19.01 15.04
C ASP A 202 -18.57 -18.16 14.08
N MET A 203 -18.47 -16.84 14.27
CA MET A 203 -17.64 -15.96 13.45
C MET A 203 -16.17 -15.90 13.91
N GLU A 204 -15.87 -16.35 15.13
CA GLU A 204 -14.58 -16.21 15.78
C GLU A 204 -13.47 -16.93 15.01
N LYS A 205 -13.74 -18.14 14.52
CA LYS A 205 -12.76 -18.96 13.80
C LYS A 205 -12.39 -18.33 12.46
N ILE A 206 -13.38 -17.85 11.70
CA ILE A 206 -13.11 -17.20 10.41
C ILE A 206 -12.41 -15.86 10.62
N VAL A 207 -12.78 -15.08 11.63
CA VAL A 207 -12.08 -13.83 11.96
C VAL A 207 -10.65 -14.12 12.44
N ALA A 208 -10.43 -15.13 13.28
CA ALA A 208 -9.10 -15.53 13.75
C ALA A 208 -8.19 -16.00 12.59
N GLN A 209 -8.72 -16.76 11.63
CA GLN A 209 -7.97 -17.14 10.42
C GLN A 209 -7.61 -15.91 9.56
N ASN A 210 -8.49 -14.92 9.48
CA ASN A 210 -8.18 -13.67 8.80
C ASN A 210 -7.15 -12.83 9.57
N ILE A 211 -7.19 -12.82 10.91
CA ILE A 211 -6.18 -12.15 11.75
C ILE A 211 -4.76 -12.68 11.45
N THR A 212 -4.62 -13.97 11.13
CA THR A 212 -3.34 -14.58 10.73
C THR A 212 -3.04 -14.46 9.23
N GLY A 213 -3.65 -13.50 8.54
CA GLY A 213 -3.35 -13.19 7.13
C GLY A 213 -4.10 -14.06 6.13
N ALA A 214 -5.26 -14.61 6.52
CA ALA A 214 -6.18 -15.35 5.64
C ALA A 214 -5.54 -16.58 4.97
N ASN A 215 -4.55 -17.19 5.61
CA ASN A 215 -3.84 -18.34 5.05
C ASN A 215 -4.83 -19.50 4.78
N GLY A 216 -4.81 -20.02 3.55
CA GLY A 216 -5.66 -21.14 3.11
C GLY A 216 -7.12 -20.79 2.82
N LEU A 217 -7.55 -19.52 2.90
CA LEU A 217 -8.92 -19.13 2.52
C LEU A 217 -9.11 -18.98 1.01
N GLU A 218 -8.09 -18.46 0.32
CA GLU A 218 -8.06 -18.26 -1.13
C GLU A 218 -6.69 -18.69 -1.67
N GLY A 219 -6.35 -18.29 -2.89
CA GLY A 219 -5.05 -18.59 -3.51
C GLY A 219 -3.87 -17.77 -2.97
N TYR A 220 -3.96 -17.14 -1.80
CA TYR A 220 -2.89 -16.29 -1.26
C TYR A 220 -1.65 -17.11 -0.90
N ILE A 221 -0.47 -16.59 -1.26
CA ILE A 221 0.83 -17.20 -0.95
C ILE A 221 1.63 -16.39 0.08
N ALA A 222 1.19 -15.16 0.38
CA ALA A 222 1.82 -14.31 1.37
C ALA A 222 0.80 -13.30 1.95
N PRO A 223 0.99 -12.84 3.20
CA PRO A 223 0.10 -11.87 3.84
C PRO A 223 0.05 -10.52 3.11
N ASP A 224 1.09 -10.16 2.36
CA ASP A 224 1.12 -8.93 1.56
C ASP A 224 0.18 -8.95 0.34
N GLN A 225 -0.45 -10.09 0.03
CA GLN A 225 -1.51 -10.19 -0.97
C GLN A 225 -2.91 -9.92 -0.41
N VAL A 226 -3.05 -9.67 0.90
CA VAL A 226 -4.34 -9.60 1.58
C VAL A 226 -4.60 -8.18 2.08
N ILE A 227 -5.58 -7.50 1.48
CA ILE A 227 -6.06 -6.19 1.94
C ILE A 227 -7.19 -6.40 2.96
N GLN A 228 -6.87 -6.20 4.24
CA GLN A 228 -7.78 -6.30 5.38
C GLN A 228 -8.61 -5.02 5.51
N TYR A 229 -9.94 -5.16 5.49
CA TYR A 229 -10.87 -4.03 5.57
C TYR A 229 -12.24 -4.46 6.09
N VAL A 230 -13.04 -3.48 6.52
CA VAL A 230 -14.46 -3.65 6.90
C VAL A 230 -15.37 -2.63 6.22
N GLU A 231 -14.82 -1.53 5.73
CA GLU A 231 -15.54 -0.46 5.06
C GLU A 231 -14.73 -0.01 3.85
N ALA A 232 -15.43 0.30 2.77
CA ALA A 232 -14.91 0.94 1.57
C ALA A 232 -15.95 1.97 1.10
N HIS A 233 -15.76 2.51 -0.10
CA HIS A 233 -16.72 3.46 -0.65
C HIS A 233 -18.01 2.79 -1.13
N ASP A 234 -17.93 1.52 -1.52
CA ASP A 234 -19.07 0.68 -1.83
C ASP A 234 -19.80 0.22 -0.56
N ASN A 235 -21.09 -0.08 -0.74
CA ASN A 235 -22.01 -0.52 0.29
C ASN A 235 -22.17 0.51 1.44
N LEU A 236 -22.85 0.08 2.49
CA LEU A 236 -23.02 0.85 3.72
C LEU A 236 -21.68 1.09 4.42
N THR A 237 -21.55 2.30 4.99
CA THR A 237 -20.53 2.58 6.00
C THR A 237 -20.69 1.62 7.18
N LEU A 238 -19.63 1.39 7.96
CA LEU A 238 -19.68 0.56 9.16
C LEU A 238 -20.68 1.13 10.17
N PHE A 239 -20.74 2.46 10.32
CA PHE A 239 -21.73 3.11 11.19
C PHE A 239 -23.17 2.85 10.73
N ASP A 240 -23.46 3.00 9.44
CA ASP A 240 -24.81 2.77 8.90
C ASP A 240 -25.20 1.30 9.01
N LYS A 241 -24.27 0.39 8.63
CA LYS A 241 -24.46 -1.05 8.77
C LYS A 241 -24.78 -1.46 10.22
N LEU A 242 -24.02 -0.95 11.19
CA LEU A 242 -24.27 -1.19 12.62
C LEU A 242 -25.63 -0.65 13.07
N SER A 243 -26.10 0.45 12.48
CA SER A 243 -27.42 1.01 12.77
C SER A 243 -28.57 0.11 12.29
N PHE A 244 -28.36 -0.67 11.23
CA PHE A 244 -29.33 -1.67 10.75
C PHE A 244 -29.22 -3.01 11.47
N THR A 245 -28.01 -3.50 11.74
CA THR A 245 -27.82 -4.79 12.42
C THR A 245 -28.13 -4.73 13.92
N ASN A 246 -27.94 -3.56 14.55
CA ASN A 246 -28.13 -3.34 15.98
C ASN A 246 -28.94 -2.06 16.24
N PRO A 247 -30.23 -2.02 15.83
CA PRO A 247 -31.05 -0.82 15.93
C PRO A 247 -31.28 -0.33 17.37
N GLU A 248 -31.24 -1.25 18.34
CA GLU A 248 -31.46 -0.98 19.76
C GLU A 248 -30.18 -0.63 20.54
N ASP A 249 -29.01 -0.63 19.89
CA ASP A 249 -27.76 -0.23 20.55
C ASP A 249 -27.84 1.24 21.00
N THR A 250 -27.37 1.51 22.22
CA THR A 250 -27.07 2.87 22.66
C THR A 250 -25.93 3.49 21.84
N ASP A 251 -25.79 4.81 21.88
CA ASP A 251 -24.68 5.51 21.22
C ASP A 251 -23.30 4.98 21.69
N GLU A 252 -23.17 4.65 22.99
CA GLU A 252 -21.95 4.07 23.55
C GLU A 252 -21.70 2.66 23.01
N GLN A 253 -22.71 1.79 22.96
CA GLN A 253 -22.58 0.45 22.40
C GLN A 253 -22.19 0.50 20.92
N ARG A 254 -22.85 1.37 20.14
CA ARG A 254 -22.53 1.55 18.71
C ARG A 254 -21.12 2.07 18.51
N LEU A 255 -20.70 3.06 19.30
CA LEU A 255 -19.33 3.59 19.29
C LEU A 255 -18.30 2.48 19.59
N LYS A 256 -18.57 1.65 20.61
CA LYS A 256 -17.68 0.53 20.98
C LYS A 256 -17.61 -0.56 19.92
N ARG A 257 -18.73 -1.00 19.33
CA ARG A 257 -18.74 -1.94 18.18
C ARG A 257 -17.97 -1.38 17.00
N HIS A 258 -18.15 -0.09 16.71
CA HIS A 258 -17.44 0.58 15.62
C HIS A 258 -15.92 0.60 15.84
N MET A 259 -15.47 0.96 17.05
CA MET A 259 -14.05 0.92 17.41
C MET A 259 -13.48 -0.50 17.36
N LEU A 260 -14.24 -1.50 17.84
CA LEU A 260 -13.87 -2.91 17.76
C LEU A 260 -13.70 -3.35 16.29
N GLY A 261 -14.70 -3.12 15.44
CA GLY A 261 -14.64 -3.46 14.01
C GLY A 261 -13.52 -2.75 13.26
N THR A 262 -13.23 -1.49 13.61
CA THR A 262 -12.12 -0.72 13.03
C THR A 262 -10.75 -1.23 13.49
N SER A 263 -10.66 -1.76 14.72
CA SER A 263 -9.39 -2.27 15.27
C SER A 263 -8.92 -3.57 14.61
N ILE A 264 -9.86 -4.43 14.20
CA ILE A 264 -9.53 -5.77 13.71
C ILE A 264 -8.62 -5.72 12.46
N PRO A 265 -8.93 -4.96 11.39
CA PRO A 265 -8.00 -4.80 10.27
C PRO A 265 -6.63 -4.22 10.64
N LEU A 266 -6.55 -3.36 11.66
CA LEU A 266 -5.31 -2.71 12.11
C LEU A 266 -4.43 -3.64 12.96
N LEU A 267 -5.02 -4.64 13.61
CA LEU A 267 -4.33 -5.60 14.47
C LEU A 267 -4.14 -6.96 13.79
N SER A 268 -4.66 -7.14 12.57
CA SER A 268 -4.48 -8.34 11.74
C SER A 268 -3.19 -8.30 10.92
N GLN A 269 -2.68 -9.47 10.54
CA GLN A 269 -1.62 -9.60 9.54
C GLN A 269 -2.15 -9.26 8.14
N GLY A 270 -1.24 -8.78 7.28
CA GLY A 270 -1.55 -8.31 5.92
C GLY A 270 -1.55 -6.79 5.78
N ILE A 271 -2.18 -6.29 4.72
CA ILE A 271 -2.22 -4.86 4.40
C ILE A 271 -3.53 -4.26 4.92
N THR A 272 -3.46 -3.26 5.77
CA THR A 272 -4.67 -2.62 6.32
C THR A 272 -5.19 -1.53 5.38
N PHE A 273 -6.50 -1.57 5.14
CA PHE A 273 -7.27 -0.54 4.46
C PHE A 273 -8.37 0.00 5.38
N ILE A 274 -8.53 1.32 5.39
CA ILE A 274 -9.54 2.05 6.17
C ILE A 274 -10.23 3.04 5.24
N HIS A 275 -11.55 3.05 5.19
CA HIS A 275 -12.28 4.06 4.42
C HIS A 275 -12.21 5.42 5.12
N ALA A 276 -12.04 6.51 4.38
CA ALA A 276 -11.91 7.80 5.02
C ALA A 276 -13.21 8.25 5.70
N GLY A 277 -13.04 8.62 6.97
CA GLY A 277 -14.11 8.97 7.88
C GLY A 277 -14.63 7.81 8.72
N GLN A 278 -14.21 6.57 8.46
CA GLN A 278 -14.47 5.45 9.36
C GLN A 278 -13.95 5.78 10.78
N GLU A 279 -12.78 6.41 10.91
CA GLU A 279 -12.20 6.78 12.21
C GLU A 279 -13.07 7.74 13.06
N PHE A 280 -14.01 8.45 12.44
CA PHE A 280 -14.99 9.32 13.08
C PHE A 280 -16.44 8.94 12.74
N LEU A 281 -16.68 7.63 12.52
CA LEU A 281 -18.00 7.02 12.34
C LEU A 281 -18.76 7.66 11.17
N ARG A 282 -18.14 7.86 10.01
CA ARG A 282 -18.80 8.42 8.83
C ARG A 282 -20.13 7.72 8.56
N THR A 283 -21.14 8.51 8.20
CA THR A 283 -22.47 8.04 7.79
C THR A 283 -22.79 8.61 6.42
N LYS A 284 -23.51 7.83 5.62
CA LYS A 284 -24.15 8.22 4.36
C LYS A 284 -25.67 8.24 4.50
N GLY A 285 -26.18 8.27 5.74
CA GLY A 285 -27.63 8.22 6.02
C GLY A 285 -28.31 6.93 5.57
N GLY A 286 -27.55 5.82 5.49
CA GLY A 286 -28.05 4.53 5.02
C GLY A 286 -28.06 4.35 3.50
N ASP A 287 -27.46 5.26 2.73
CA ASP A 287 -27.28 5.06 1.29
C ASP A 287 -26.18 4.02 1.01
N GLU A 288 -26.60 2.83 0.57
CA GLU A 288 -25.72 1.71 0.26
C GLU A 288 -24.92 1.91 -1.05
N ASN A 289 -25.40 2.72 -2.00
CA ASN A 289 -24.73 2.91 -3.29
C ASN A 289 -24.75 4.37 -3.71
N SER A 290 -23.91 5.15 -3.04
CA SER A 290 -23.92 6.61 -3.10
C SER A 290 -23.16 7.21 -4.30
N TYR A 291 -22.89 6.43 -5.35
CA TYR A 291 -22.02 6.82 -6.48
C TYR A 291 -22.43 8.13 -7.19
N LYS A 292 -23.73 8.45 -7.19
CA LYS A 292 -24.30 9.69 -7.78
C LYS A 292 -25.04 10.54 -6.76
N SER A 293 -24.96 10.18 -5.49
CA SER A 293 -25.68 10.85 -4.42
C SER A 293 -25.04 12.21 -4.12
N PRO A 294 -25.83 13.19 -3.63
CA PRO A 294 -25.35 14.56 -3.42
C PRO A 294 -24.26 14.65 -2.34
N ASP A 295 -23.60 15.81 -2.27
CA ASP A 295 -22.60 16.10 -1.23
C ASP A 295 -23.14 15.90 0.18
N SER A 296 -24.42 16.19 0.43
CA SER A 296 -25.05 15.96 1.74
C SER A 296 -25.02 14.50 2.20
N VAL A 297 -24.83 13.55 1.27
CA VAL A 297 -24.65 12.11 1.55
C VAL A 297 -23.16 11.74 1.61
N ASN A 298 -22.35 12.29 0.69
CA ASN A 298 -20.98 11.81 0.47
C ASN A 298 -19.88 12.63 1.19
N GLN A 299 -20.14 13.87 1.59
CA GLN A 299 -19.13 14.75 2.18
C GLN A 299 -18.57 14.21 3.50
N PHE A 300 -17.35 14.63 3.84
CA PHE A 300 -16.89 14.52 5.23
C PHE A 300 -17.56 15.58 6.08
N ASP A 301 -18.38 15.12 7.02
CA ASP A 301 -18.89 15.96 8.09
C ASP A 301 -17.77 16.20 9.12
N TRP A 302 -17.09 17.34 8.96
CA TRP A 302 -15.98 17.76 9.81
C TRP A 302 -16.36 18.10 11.25
N SER A 303 -17.65 18.05 11.62
CA SER A 303 -18.06 18.13 13.02
C SER A 303 -17.87 16.81 13.77
N ARG A 304 -17.95 15.67 13.07
CA ARG A 304 -17.87 14.31 13.65
C ARG A 304 -16.54 13.99 14.32
N PRO A 305 -15.36 14.40 13.83
CA PRO A 305 -14.10 14.16 14.54
C PRO A 305 -14.06 14.73 15.96
N GLU A 306 -14.73 15.86 16.21
CA GLU A 306 -14.85 16.42 17.57
C GLU A 306 -15.88 15.65 18.40
N THR A 307 -17.02 15.29 17.81
CA THR A 307 -18.06 14.46 18.46
C THR A 307 -17.54 13.08 18.87
N TYR A 308 -16.73 12.44 18.03
CA TYR A 308 -16.19 11.09 18.23
C TYR A 308 -14.68 11.09 18.46
N LYS A 309 -14.19 12.09 19.22
CA LYS A 309 -12.76 12.25 19.55
C LYS A 309 -12.15 11.00 20.19
N GLU A 310 -12.91 10.23 20.95
CA GLU A 310 -12.49 8.96 21.57
C GLU A 310 -12.11 7.95 20.48
N SER A 311 -12.96 7.78 19.45
CA SER A 311 -12.69 6.91 18.30
C SER A 311 -11.48 7.38 17.51
N VAL A 312 -11.38 8.69 17.22
CA VAL A 312 -10.24 9.26 16.48
C VAL A 312 -8.93 9.06 17.25
N ASN A 313 -8.93 9.27 18.57
CA ASN A 313 -7.75 9.08 19.41
C ASN A 313 -7.35 7.61 19.53
N PHE A 314 -8.33 6.73 19.66
CA PHE A 314 -8.10 5.28 19.65
C PHE A 314 -7.51 4.81 18.32
N PHE A 315 -8.08 5.25 17.19
CA PHE A 315 -7.55 4.99 15.85
C PHE A 315 -6.10 5.45 15.70
N LYS A 316 -5.77 6.66 16.16
CA LYS A 316 -4.37 7.16 16.14
C LYS A 316 -3.42 6.25 16.94
N LYS A 317 -3.84 5.75 18.10
CA LYS A 317 -3.04 4.81 18.90
C LYS A 317 -2.82 3.47 18.18
N LEU A 318 -3.86 2.92 17.55
CA LEU A 318 -3.75 1.69 16.76
C LEU A 318 -2.79 1.85 15.58
N VAL A 319 -2.92 2.95 14.82
CA VAL A 319 -2.02 3.26 13.71
C VAL A 319 -0.58 3.42 14.20
N LYS A 320 -0.37 4.08 15.35
CA LYS A 320 0.94 4.21 15.98
C LYS A 320 1.52 2.84 16.35
N LEU A 321 0.76 2.01 17.08
CA LEU A 321 1.17 0.66 17.46
C LEU A 321 1.60 -0.16 16.25
N ARG A 322 0.73 -0.28 15.23
CA ARG A 322 1.03 -1.06 14.02
C ARG A 322 2.30 -0.58 13.30
N LYS A 323 2.56 0.73 13.29
CA LYS A 323 3.75 1.29 12.66
C LYS A 323 5.03 0.98 13.44
N GLU A 324 4.96 1.10 14.76
CA GLU A 324 6.11 0.95 15.66
C GLU A 324 6.46 -0.50 15.95
N GLU A 325 5.48 -1.41 15.95
CA GLU A 325 5.65 -2.81 16.33
C GLU A 325 5.60 -3.75 15.10
N PRO A 326 6.73 -4.34 14.67
CA PRO A 326 6.80 -5.27 13.54
C PRO A 326 5.98 -6.54 13.69
N LEU A 327 5.69 -7.03 14.90
CA LEU A 327 4.91 -8.25 15.13
C LEU A 327 3.50 -8.18 14.52
N PHE A 328 2.95 -6.99 14.28
CA PHE A 328 1.65 -6.82 13.60
C PHE A 328 1.75 -6.75 12.06
N ARG A 329 2.96 -6.87 11.49
CA ARG A 329 3.24 -6.73 10.05
C ARG A 329 4.24 -7.76 9.55
N LEU A 330 4.08 -9.02 9.96
CA LEU A 330 4.91 -10.13 9.53
C LEU A 330 4.78 -10.34 8.01
N GLN A 331 5.86 -10.80 7.37
CA GLN A 331 5.98 -10.75 5.92
C GLN A 331 5.71 -12.11 5.25
N SER A 332 5.65 -13.20 6.01
CA SER A 332 5.40 -14.54 5.48
C SER A 332 4.51 -15.37 6.39
N TYR A 333 3.87 -16.40 5.84
CA TYR A 333 3.03 -17.31 6.62
C TYR A 333 3.85 -18.16 7.60
N GLU A 334 5.10 -18.45 7.29
CA GLU A 334 6.03 -19.13 8.20
C GLU A 334 6.30 -18.26 9.44
N GLU A 335 6.61 -16.97 9.26
CA GLU A 335 6.80 -16.05 10.39
C GLU A 335 5.52 -15.93 11.23
N ILE A 336 4.35 -15.85 10.58
CA ILE A 336 3.07 -15.76 11.27
C ILE A 336 2.83 -17.03 12.11
N ALA A 337 3.07 -18.21 11.55
CA ALA A 337 2.90 -19.48 12.25
C ALA A 337 3.88 -19.64 13.44
N GLU A 338 5.09 -19.09 13.33
CA GLU A 338 6.09 -19.11 14.40
C GLU A 338 5.75 -18.13 15.54
N LYS A 339 5.32 -16.92 15.19
CA LYS A 339 5.23 -15.78 16.13
C LYS A 339 3.81 -15.49 16.61
N THR A 340 2.79 -16.09 16.01
CA THR A 340 1.37 -15.85 16.36
C THR A 340 0.70 -17.12 16.86
N THR A 341 -0.10 -17.03 17.91
CA THR A 341 -0.91 -18.15 18.42
C THR A 341 -2.32 -17.66 18.74
N ILE A 342 -3.35 -18.32 18.18
CA ILE A 342 -4.73 -18.12 18.58
C ILE A 342 -4.98 -18.96 19.84
N GLU A 343 -5.22 -18.31 20.98
CA GLU A 343 -5.46 -18.98 22.28
C GLU A 343 -6.95 -19.25 22.51
N GLN A 344 -7.82 -18.37 22.00
CA GLN A 344 -9.26 -18.49 22.11
C GLN A 344 -9.92 -17.95 20.83
N SER A 345 -10.97 -18.63 20.36
CA SER A 345 -11.82 -18.20 19.25
C SER A 345 -13.21 -18.82 19.41
N GLU A 346 -13.86 -18.53 20.53
CA GLU A 346 -15.17 -19.07 20.95
C GLU A 346 -15.86 -18.07 21.89
N ASP A 347 -17.17 -18.24 22.11
CA ASP A 347 -17.99 -17.39 22.99
C ASP A 347 -17.95 -15.89 22.63
N ASN A 348 -17.88 -15.55 21.34
CA ASN A 348 -17.69 -14.19 20.82
C ASN A 348 -16.45 -13.49 21.37
N VAL A 349 -15.45 -14.28 21.75
CA VAL A 349 -14.14 -13.82 22.20
C VAL A 349 -13.05 -14.41 21.33
N ILE A 350 -12.12 -13.54 20.92
CA ILE A 350 -10.88 -13.95 20.27
C ILE A 350 -9.72 -13.47 21.13
N VAL A 351 -8.84 -14.39 21.51
CA VAL A 351 -7.57 -14.09 22.16
C VAL A 351 -6.46 -14.60 21.26
N TYR A 352 -5.49 -13.75 20.95
CA TYR A 352 -4.29 -14.18 20.28
C TYR A 352 -3.04 -13.51 20.85
N ARG A 353 -1.95 -14.26 20.76
CA ARG A 353 -0.63 -13.87 21.25
C ARG A 353 0.30 -13.65 20.08
N LEU A 354 1.11 -12.59 20.17
CA LEU A 354 2.22 -12.31 19.27
C LEU A 354 3.49 -12.26 20.10
N LYS A 355 4.55 -12.94 19.69
CA LYS A 355 5.82 -12.90 20.41
C LYS A 355 7.03 -12.95 19.49
N ASP A 356 8.08 -12.26 19.89
CA ASP A 356 9.45 -12.47 19.42
C ASP A 356 10.38 -12.64 20.63
N GLY A 357 11.69 -12.59 20.41
CA GLY A 357 12.69 -12.70 21.49
C GLY A 357 12.77 -11.48 22.41
N THR A 358 11.95 -10.45 22.24
CA THR A 358 12.03 -9.19 23.00
C THR A 358 10.69 -8.68 23.51
N ASN A 359 9.62 -8.83 22.73
CA ASN A 359 8.30 -8.37 23.06
C ASN A 359 7.28 -9.50 22.96
N GLU A 360 6.33 -9.48 23.89
CA GLU A 360 5.18 -10.36 23.88
C GLU A 360 3.91 -9.51 24.01
N TYR A 361 2.93 -9.80 23.17
CA TYR A 361 1.65 -9.12 23.13
C TYR A 361 0.51 -10.11 23.26
N VAL A 362 -0.53 -9.72 23.99
CA VAL A 362 -1.82 -10.41 24.02
C VAL A 362 -2.87 -9.44 23.52
N VAL A 363 -3.62 -9.83 22.49
CA VAL A 363 -4.75 -9.07 21.97
C VAL A 363 -6.02 -9.83 22.27
N ILE A 364 -7.00 -9.12 22.81
CA ILE A 364 -8.29 -9.69 23.21
C ILE A 364 -9.39 -8.88 22.56
N LEU A 365 -10.27 -9.57 21.85
CA LEU A 365 -11.45 -9.03 21.19
C LEU A 365 -12.67 -9.64 21.86
N ASN A 366 -13.53 -8.83 22.47
CA ASN A 366 -14.79 -9.27 23.05
C ASN A 366 -15.95 -8.60 22.33
N ALA A 367 -16.70 -9.37 21.53
CA ALA A 367 -17.87 -8.87 20.81
C ALA A 367 -19.20 -9.04 21.58
N ASN A 368 -19.15 -9.55 22.81
CA ASN A 368 -20.31 -9.64 23.68
C ASN A 368 -20.71 -8.27 24.23
N ASP A 369 -22.00 -8.09 24.50
CA ASP A 369 -22.56 -6.95 25.23
C ASP A 369 -22.34 -7.04 26.75
N THR A 370 -21.73 -8.14 27.20
CA THR A 370 -21.40 -8.42 28.60
C THR A 370 -19.89 -8.61 28.78
N LYS A 371 -19.44 -8.46 30.03
CA LYS A 371 -18.08 -8.84 30.41
C LYS A 371 -17.87 -10.33 30.17
N LYS A 372 -16.64 -10.69 29.84
CA LYS A 372 -16.21 -12.08 29.73
C LYS A 372 -14.96 -12.32 30.54
N GLU A 373 -14.84 -13.53 31.05
CA GLU A 373 -13.57 -14.05 31.52
C GLU A 373 -12.84 -14.70 30.35
N VAL A 374 -11.53 -14.49 30.28
CA VAL A 374 -10.70 -15.02 29.19
C VAL A 374 -9.61 -15.93 29.72
N THR A 375 -9.29 -16.94 28.92
CA THR A 375 -8.37 -18.02 29.30
C THR A 375 -6.89 -17.66 29.14
N SER A 376 -6.57 -16.47 28.63
CA SER A 376 -5.19 -16.01 28.46
C SER A 376 -4.51 -15.98 29.83
N ALA A 377 -3.53 -16.86 30.05
CA ALA A 377 -2.83 -17.05 31.31
C ALA A 377 -2.57 -15.70 32.02
N ALA A 378 -3.07 -15.58 33.26
CA ALA A 378 -3.02 -14.41 34.14
C ALA A 378 -2.23 -13.22 33.54
N LEU A 379 -2.94 -12.19 33.07
CA LEU A 379 -2.34 -10.94 32.57
C LEU A 379 -1.59 -10.14 33.67
N THR A 380 -1.24 -10.79 34.79
CA THR A 380 -0.60 -10.19 35.96
C THR A 380 0.78 -9.62 35.66
N ASP A 381 1.48 -10.16 34.65
CA ASP A 381 2.79 -9.69 34.21
C ASP A 381 2.73 -8.79 32.97
N PHE A 382 1.53 -8.42 32.54
CA PHE A 382 1.29 -7.68 31.31
C PHE A 382 0.81 -6.26 31.61
N GLU A 383 1.37 -5.29 30.92
CA GLU A 383 0.89 -3.90 30.93
C GLU A 383 -0.18 -3.72 29.87
N LEU A 384 -1.30 -3.08 30.23
CA LEU A 384 -2.31 -2.66 29.26
C LEU A 384 -1.76 -1.50 28.41
N LEU A 385 -1.51 -1.77 27.14
CA LEU A 385 -0.92 -0.80 26.22
C LEU A 385 -1.99 0.10 25.57
N LEU A 386 -3.10 -0.49 25.13
CA LEU A 386 -4.26 0.24 24.62
C LEU A 386 -5.53 -0.58 24.77
N ASP A 387 -6.64 0.12 24.91
CA ASP A 387 -8.00 -0.41 24.81
C ASP A 387 -8.93 0.65 24.21
N ASN A 388 -10.18 0.27 23.97
CA ASN A 388 -11.25 1.16 23.51
C ASN A 388 -12.19 1.61 24.65
N ARG A 389 -11.71 1.67 25.90
CA ARG A 389 -12.52 2.12 27.05
C ARG A 389 -12.96 3.55 26.90
N LEU A 390 -14.23 3.81 27.20
CA LEU A 390 -14.78 5.16 27.28
C LEU A 390 -14.33 5.84 28.58
N GLU A 391 -14.43 7.17 28.65
CA GLU A 391 -14.05 7.95 29.84
C GLU A 391 -14.83 7.49 31.09
N SER A 392 -16.11 7.17 30.91
CA SER A 392 -17.00 6.61 31.94
C SER A 392 -16.50 5.28 32.51
N GLU A 393 -15.74 4.50 31.73
CA GLU A 393 -15.27 3.17 32.09
C GLU A 393 -13.88 3.20 32.74
N LYS A 394 -13.12 4.30 32.68
CA LYS A 394 -11.71 4.33 33.13
C LYS A 394 -11.50 4.03 34.62
N GLN A 395 -12.50 4.29 35.46
CA GLN A 395 -12.40 4.02 36.90
C GLN A 395 -12.77 2.58 37.29
N GLU A 396 -13.33 1.81 36.35
CA GLU A 396 -13.79 0.47 36.64
C GLU A 396 -12.61 -0.51 36.82
N LYS A 397 -12.63 -1.24 37.93
CA LYS A 397 -11.63 -2.27 38.23
C LYS A 397 -12.08 -3.59 37.60
N LEU A 398 -11.21 -4.17 36.78
CA LEU A 398 -11.39 -5.50 36.20
C LEU A 398 -10.52 -6.48 36.97
N ALA A 399 -11.00 -7.71 37.14
CA ALA A 399 -10.11 -8.81 37.51
C ALA A 399 -9.07 -9.04 36.41
N SER A 400 -7.96 -9.69 36.74
CA SER A 400 -6.83 -9.89 35.81
C SER A 400 -7.16 -10.74 34.58
N ASN A 401 -8.31 -11.41 34.56
CA ASN A 401 -8.82 -12.23 33.47
C ASN A 401 -10.17 -11.73 32.92
N GLU A 402 -10.65 -10.56 33.35
CA GLU A 402 -11.91 -9.99 32.86
C GLU A 402 -11.65 -8.98 31.75
N VAL A 403 -12.51 -9.03 30.72
CA VAL A 403 -12.53 -8.06 29.63
C VAL A 403 -13.91 -7.41 29.51
N LEU A 404 -13.90 -6.13 29.12
CA LEU A 404 -15.11 -5.32 29.01
C LEU A 404 -16.00 -5.76 27.84
N PRO A 405 -17.30 -5.46 27.88
CA PRO A 405 -18.18 -5.68 26.73
C PRO A 405 -17.74 -4.85 25.53
N LEU A 406 -17.94 -5.37 24.31
CA LEU A 406 -17.70 -4.67 23.04
C LEU A 406 -16.32 -4.03 22.99
N SER A 407 -15.31 -4.78 23.42
CA SER A 407 -13.99 -4.22 23.68
C SER A 407 -12.87 -4.89 22.89
N VAL A 408 -11.83 -4.10 22.71
CA VAL A 408 -10.51 -4.56 22.27
C VAL A 408 -9.50 -4.09 23.31
N SER A 409 -8.62 -4.99 23.72
CA SER A 409 -7.50 -4.66 24.60
C SER A 409 -6.22 -5.31 24.07
N VAL A 410 -5.13 -4.56 24.14
CA VAL A 410 -3.79 -5.03 23.77
C VAL A 410 -2.90 -4.84 24.98
N TYR A 411 -2.32 -5.95 25.40
CA TYR A 411 -1.39 -6.01 26.50
C TYR A 411 0.02 -6.27 25.99
N LYS A 412 1.03 -5.73 26.67
CA LYS A 412 2.45 -5.93 26.36
C LYS A 412 3.19 -6.46 27.59
N LYS A 413 4.08 -7.42 27.38
CA LYS A 413 5.13 -7.81 28.31
C LYS A 413 6.47 -7.61 27.62
N GLU A 414 7.38 -6.90 28.27
CA GLU A 414 8.77 -6.80 27.82
C GLU A 414 9.53 -8.05 28.29
N ALA A 415 10.42 -8.59 27.45
CA ALA A 415 11.27 -9.69 27.84
C ALA A 415 12.09 -9.32 29.09
N SER A 416 12.25 -10.27 30.00
CA SER A 416 13.13 -10.10 31.15
C SER A 416 14.56 -9.82 30.66
N GLU A 417 15.35 -9.01 31.40
CA GLU A 417 16.73 -8.67 31.01
C GLU A 417 17.64 -9.88 30.73
N GLN A 418 17.24 -11.08 31.17
CA GLN A 418 17.94 -12.36 30.97
C GLN A 418 17.63 -13.04 29.62
N GLU A 419 16.62 -12.59 28.87
CA GLU A 419 16.18 -13.17 27.60
C GLU A 419 16.41 -12.24 26.39
N LYS A 420 17.08 -11.10 26.57
CA LYS A 420 17.53 -10.29 25.43
C LYS A 420 18.49 -11.14 24.57
N PRO A 421 18.19 -11.41 23.28
CA PRO A 421 19.23 -11.90 22.39
C PRO A 421 20.36 -10.87 22.38
N GLU A 422 21.61 -11.34 22.47
CA GLU A 422 22.80 -10.50 22.35
C GLU A 422 22.61 -9.55 21.17
N THR A 423 22.78 -8.26 21.44
CA THR A 423 22.58 -7.22 20.44
C THR A 423 23.51 -7.53 19.28
N ALA A 424 22.97 -7.87 18.10
CA ALA A 424 23.77 -8.21 16.94
C ALA A 424 24.79 -7.08 16.69
N VAL A 425 26.07 -7.38 16.92
CA VAL A 425 27.15 -6.42 16.73
C VAL A 425 27.17 -6.06 15.25
N GLN A 426 27.21 -4.76 14.93
CA GLN A 426 27.33 -4.28 13.55
C GLN A 426 28.58 -3.42 13.40
N TYR A 427 29.25 -3.57 12.27
CA TYR A 427 30.44 -2.81 11.91
C TYR A 427 30.17 -1.88 10.73
N ASP A 428 30.79 -0.70 10.78
CA ASP A 428 30.78 0.22 9.66
C ASP A 428 31.87 -0.18 8.65
N VAL A 429 31.48 -0.36 7.38
CA VAL A 429 32.40 -0.52 6.24
C VAL A 429 32.36 0.77 5.43
N VAL A 430 33.43 1.55 5.53
CA VAL A 430 33.56 2.87 4.91
C VAL A 430 34.32 2.77 3.59
N PHE A 431 33.81 3.38 2.53
CA PHE A 431 34.46 3.41 1.22
C PHE A 431 35.08 4.78 0.95
N ASP A 432 36.42 4.84 1.01
CA ASP A 432 37.19 6.01 0.61
C ASP A 432 37.56 5.89 -0.88
N SER A 433 36.83 6.61 -1.73
CA SER A 433 37.04 6.59 -3.19
C SER A 433 38.37 7.22 -3.64
N ASN A 434 39.17 7.75 -2.71
CA ASN A 434 40.49 8.32 -2.99
C ASN A 434 40.49 9.33 -4.16
N GLY A 435 39.51 10.24 -4.11
CA GLY A 435 39.28 11.29 -5.10
C GLY A 435 38.42 10.90 -6.30
N GLY A 436 37.76 9.73 -6.27
CA GLY A 436 36.70 9.36 -7.23
C GLY A 436 35.30 9.76 -6.77
N SER A 437 34.27 9.34 -7.50
CA SER A 437 32.86 9.55 -7.14
C SER A 437 32.51 9.01 -5.74
N LYS A 438 31.53 9.62 -5.08
CA LYS A 438 31.16 9.27 -3.69
C LYS A 438 30.52 7.89 -3.61
N VAL A 439 30.99 7.08 -2.66
CA VAL A 439 30.43 5.75 -2.34
C VAL A 439 29.86 5.78 -0.91
N PRO A 440 28.58 5.41 -0.70
CA PRO A 440 28.00 5.33 0.64
C PRO A 440 28.65 4.22 1.48
N SER A 441 28.82 4.46 2.79
CA SER A 441 29.23 3.44 3.75
C SER A 441 28.14 2.39 3.98
N GLN A 442 28.52 1.20 4.45
CA GLN A 442 27.59 0.13 4.80
C GLN A 442 27.64 -0.17 6.30
N LYS A 443 26.50 -0.57 6.87
CA LYS A 443 26.43 -1.24 8.17
C LYS A 443 26.23 -2.73 7.94
N VAL A 444 27.16 -3.54 8.42
CA VAL A 444 27.19 -4.99 8.20
C VAL A 444 27.18 -5.67 9.56
N SER A 445 26.32 -6.68 9.75
CA SER A 445 26.33 -7.48 10.98
C SER A 445 27.64 -8.25 11.12
N GLU A 446 28.08 -8.50 12.35
CA GLU A 446 29.24 -9.33 12.63
C GLU A 446 29.11 -10.70 11.96
N ASN A 447 30.18 -11.15 11.32
CA ASN A 447 30.25 -12.39 10.52
C ASN A 447 29.37 -12.40 9.25
N GLU A 448 28.85 -11.27 8.81
CA GLU A 448 28.21 -11.11 7.48
C GLU A 448 29.16 -10.48 6.46
N LYS A 449 28.79 -10.54 5.17
CA LYS A 449 29.57 -9.98 4.06
C LYS A 449 29.15 -8.56 3.71
N ALA A 450 30.13 -7.72 3.35
CA ALA A 450 29.82 -6.43 2.72
C ALA A 450 29.37 -6.62 1.27
N VAL A 451 28.46 -5.78 0.78
CA VAL A 451 28.04 -5.81 -0.62
C VAL A 451 29.04 -5.01 -1.47
N LYS A 452 29.53 -5.57 -2.58
CA LYS A 452 30.40 -4.79 -3.49
C LYS A 452 29.63 -3.59 -4.06
N PRO A 453 30.08 -2.34 -3.85
CA PRO A 453 29.44 -1.18 -4.45
C PRO A 453 29.66 -1.14 -5.96
N VAL A 454 28.87 -0.32 -6.66
CA VAL A 454 29.19 0.05 -8.05
C VAL A 454 30.57 0.71 -8.07
N ASP A 455 31.42 0.29 -9.02
CA ASP A 455 32.78 0.79 -9.13
C ASP A 455 32.75 2.33 -9.29
N PRO A 456 33.49 3.09 -8.44
CA PRO A 456 33.52 4.55 -8.55
C PRO A 456 34.22 4.98 -9.83
N THR A 457 34.05 6.25 -10.21
CA THR A 457 34.67 6.83 -11.41
C THR A 457 35.62 7.98 -11.04
N LYS A 458 36.71 8.12 -11.81
CA LYS A 458 37.70 9.20 -11.67
C LYS A 458 38.28 9.57 -13.03
N ASP A 459 38.17 10.83 -13.43
CA ASP A 459 38.59 11.29 -14.77
C ASP A 459 40.07 11.01 -15.05
N GLY A 460 40.33 10.31 -16.16
CA GLY A 460 41.69 9.95 -16.61
C GLY A 460 42.31 8.74 -15.90
N TYR A 461 41.53 7.99 -15.12
CA TYR A 461 41.99 6.79 -14.40
C TYR A 461 41.00 5.63 -14.54
N ASP A 462 41.53 4.41 -14.61
CA ASP A 462 40.77 3.17 -14.51
C ASP A 462 40.72 2.69 -13.05
N PHE A 463 39.57 2.19 -12.62
CA PHE A 463 39.38 1.65 -11.28
C PHE A 463 40.01 0.26 -11.16
N ALA A 464 40.96 0.09 -10.25
CA ALA A 464 41.73 -1.13 -10.08
C ALA A 464 41.28 -2.01 -8.90
N GLY A 465 40.32 -1.54 -8.08
CA GLY A 465 39.75 -2.30 -6.97
C GLY A 465 39.79 -1.59 -5.61
N TRP A 466 39.24 -2.27 -4.60
CA TRP A 466 39.21 -1.83 -3.20
C TRP A 466 40.31 -2.52 -2.40
N PHE A 467 41.00 -1.77 -1.54
CA PHE A 467 42.12 -2.26 -0.74
C PHE A 467 41.92 -1.91 0.73
N MET A 468 42.49 -2.71 1.63
CA MET A 468 42.32 -2.54 3.08
C MET A 468 43.18 -1.40 3.66
N GLU A 469 44.18 -0.94 2.90
CA GLU A 469 45.06 0.16 3.30
C GLU A 469 45.41 1.08 2.12
N LYS A 470 45.91 2.29 2.43
CA LYS A 470 46.21 3.35 1.45
C LYS A 470 47.41 3.03 0.57
N GLU A 471 48.24 2.10 1.00
CA GLU A 471 49.43 1.61 0.31
C GLU A 471 49.07 0.60 -0.79
N PHE A 472 47.79 0.17 -0.85
CA PHE A 472 47.23 -0.74 -1.85
C PHE A 472 47.96 -2.09 -1.94
N THR A 473 48.36 -2.67 -0.81
CA THR A 473 49.08 -3.95 -0.77
C THR A 473 48.16 -5.16 -0.74
N ASN A 474 47.00 -5.03 -0.10
CA ASN A 474 46.03 -6.08 0.15
C ASN A 474 44.68 -5.71 -0.45
N ALA A 475 44.34 -6.34 -1.58
CA ALA A 475 43.02 -6.18 -2.19
C ALA A 475 41.96 -6.82 -1.27
N PHE A 476 40.83 -6.14 -1.11
CA PHE A 476 39.72 -6.63 -0.31
C PHE A 476 38.84 -7.58 -1.13
N ASP A 477 38.54 -8.74 -0.55
CA ASP A 477 37.62 -9.74 -1.10
C ASP A 477 36.24 -9.61 -0.43
N PHE A 478 35.21 -9.29 -1.22
CA PHE A 478 33.85 -9.12 -0.74
C PHE A 478 33.17 -10.44 -0.32
N ASP A 479 33.82 -11.59 -0.55
CA ASP A 479 33.43 -12.85 0.06
C ASP A 479 33.96 -13.05 1.49
N SER A 480 34.78 -12.12 2.00
CA SER A 480 35.26 -12.13 3.38
C SER A 480 34.20 -11.65 4.38
N LEU A 481 34.21 -12.25 5.57
CA LEU A 481 33.31 -11.87 6.66
C LEU A 481 33.82 -10.61 7.37
N ILE A 482 32.89 -9.73 7.76
CA ILE A 482 33.20 -8.52 8.51
C ILE A 482 33.17 -8.83 10.01
N THR A 483 34.33 -8.72 10.65
CA THR A 483 34.51 -8.96 12.10
C THR A 483 34.94 -7.70 12.85
N GLU A 484 35.17 -6.58 12.16
CA GLU A 484 35.50 -5.30 12.75
C GLU A 484 35.17 -4.13 11.81
N LYS A 485 35.25 -2.91 12.33
CA LYS A 485 35.11 -1.69 11.53
C LYS A 485 36.22 -1.62 10.48
N LEU A 486 35.86 -1.43 9.22
CA LEU A 486 36.79 -1.42 8.09
C LEU A 486 36.66 -0.14 7.26
N THR A 487 37.79 0.33 6.71
CA THR A 487 37.79 1.36 5.67
C THR A 487 38.50 0.81 4.44
N LEU A 488 37.83 0.86 3.30
CA LEU A 488 38.33 0.37 2.01
C LEU A 488 38.71 1.54 1.12
N TYR A 489 39.89 1.45 0.50
CA TYR A 489 40.49 2.50 -0.32
C TYR A 489 40.49 2.11 -1.79
N ALA A 490 39.97 2.99 -2.65
CA ALA A 490 39.97 2.80 -4.10
C ALA A 490 41.39 3.00 -4.68
N LYS A 491 41.86 2.01 -5.45
CA LYS A 491 43.09 2.09 -6.25
C LYS A 491 42.76 2.53 -7.69
N TRP A 492 43.60 3.38 -8.24
CA TRP A 492 43.44 3.97 -9.57
C TRP A 492 44.69 3.77 -10.42
N GLU A 493 44.51 3.44 -11.69
CA GLU A 493 45.59 3.32 -12.69
C GLU A 493 45.41 4.37 -13.78
N LYS A 494 46.47 5.11 -14.11
CA LYS A 494 46.36 6.21 -15.08
C LYS A 494 46.18 5.66 -16.49
N GLN A 495 45.17 6.13 -17.21
CA GLN A 495 44.97 5.78 -18.61
C GLN A 495 46.18 6.27 -19.43
N GLN A 496 46.78 5.40 -20.26
CA GLN A 496 47.92 5.79 -21.10
C GLN A 496 47.45 6.64 -22.29
N GLU A 497 48.07 7.81 -22.47
CA GLU A 497 47.83 8.66 -23.65
C GLU A 497 48.36 7.96 -24.90
N SER A 498 47.48 7.66 -25.85
CA SER A 498 47.87 7.20 -27.17
C SER A 498 48.52 8.37 -27.93
N THR A 499 49.83 8.28 -28.18
CA THR A 499 50.52 9.18 -29.11
C THR A 499 50.13 8.81 -30.54
N ALA A 500 49.14 9.51 -31.10
CA ALA A 500 48.84 9.42 -32.52
C ALA A 500 49.94 10.15 -33.32
N SER A 501 50.76 9.39 -34.03
CA SER A 501 51.72 9.86 -35.01
C SER A 501 51.02 10.61 -36.16
N GLN A 502 51.60 11.76 -36.52
CA GLN A 502 51.22 12.59 -37.65
C GLN A 502 51.31 11.83 -38.98
N GLU A 503 50.22 11.80 -39.74
CA GLU A 503 50.28 11.73 -41.20
C GLU A 503 49.73 13.02 -41.80
N LYS A 504 50.61 13.70 -42.53
CA LYS A 504 50.30 14.81 -43.42
C LYS A 504 49.49 14.28 -44.60
N THR A 505 48.37 14.93 -44.89
CA THR A 505 47.95 15.15 -46.27
C THR A 505 47.44 16.58 -46.41
N ASP A 506 48.22 17.36 -47.17
CA ASP A 506 47.79 18.62 -47.76
C ASP A 506 46.54 18.40 -48.62
N ASN A 507 45.53 19.25 -48.45
CA ASN A 507 44.77 19.78 -49.58
C ASN A 507 44.06 21.06 -49.19
N THR A 508 44.56 22.15 -49.76
CA THR A 508 43.96 23.47 -49.84
C THR A 508 42.65 23.42 -50.65
N ASN A 509 41.57 23.99 -50.12
CA ASN A 509 40.75 24.92 -50.88
C ASN A 509 39.90 25.80 -49.96
N GLN A 510 39.98 27.09 -50.30
CA GLN A 510 39.44 28.26 -49.64
C GLN A 510 38.01 28.51 -50.13
N ALA A 511 37.08 28.84 -49.24
CA ALA A 511 35.99 29.79 -49.53
C ALA A 511 35.33 30.27 -48.22
N ASP A 512 35.28 31.59 -48.09
CA ASP A 512 34.76 32.39 -46.99
C ASP A 512 33.26 32.20 -46.69
N GLY A 513 32.88 32.43 -45.44
CA GLY A 513 31.49 32.59 -45.01
C GLY A 513 31.36 33.04 -43.55
N GLN A 514 31.02 34.31 -43.36
CA GLN A 514 30.90 35.06 -42.10
C GLN A 514 29.94 34.49 -41.04
N SER A 515 30.32 34.73 -39.77
CA SER A 515 29.53 34.80 -38.50
C SER A 515 28.32 35.77 -38.61
N PRO A 516 27.33 35.86 -37.67
CA PRO A 516 27.38 35.41 -36.27
C PRO A 516 26.11 34.85 -35.60
N ASP A 517 26.40 34.13 -34.51
CA ASP A 517 25.77 34.12 -33.18
C ASP A 517 24.46 34.91 -32.96
N LYS A 518 23.43 34.19 -32.48
CA LYS A 518 22.40 34.72 -31.59
C LYS A 518 22.08 33.68 -30.52
N GLY A 519 22.48 33.99 -29.30
CA GLY A 519 22.18 33.23 -28.10
C GLY A 519 20.69 33.04 -27.82
N LYS A 520 20.42 31.96 -27.09
CA LYS A 520 19.29 31.85 -26.18
C LYS A 520 19.75 31.13 -24.92
N GLU A 521 19.63 31.86 -23.81
CA GLU A 521 19.81 31.43 -22.44
C GLU A 521 18.95 30.19 -22.15
N LYS A 522 19.55 29.18 -21.52
CA LYS A 522 18.83 28.09 -20.85
C LYS A 522 18.59 28.51 -19.40
N PRO A 523 17.37 28.37 -18.85
CA PRO A 523 17.15 28.69 -17.45
C PRO A 523 17.82 27.65 -16.56
N VAL A 524 18.59 28.16 -15.60
CA VAL A 524 19.23 27.44 -14.50
C VAL A 524 18.13 26.97 -13.54
N ILE A 525 17.94 25.66 -13.41
CA ILE A 525 17.13 25.07 -12.34
C ILE A 525 18.02 24.99 -11.10
N GLY A 526 17.77 25.89 -10.15
CA GLY A 526 18.45 25.93 -8.85
C GLY A 526 18.00 24.78 -7.94
N PHE A 527 18.96 23.97 -7.51
CA PHE A 527 18.85 23.09 -6.34
C PHE A 527 18.97 23.91 -5.06
N LEU A 528 18.05 23.76 -4.09
CA LEU A 528 18.23 24.02 -2.64
C LEU A 528 17.09 23.29 -1.84
N PRO A 529 17.19 23.07 -0.51
CA PRO A 529 17.76 21.88 0.14
C PRO A 529 16.73 21.08 0.97
N LYS A 530 17.14 19.91 1.47
CA LYS A 530 16.38 19.07 2.40
C LYS A 530 16.27 19.68 3.80
N THR A 531 15.07 19.69 4.36
CA THR A 531 14.71 19.71 5.79
C THR A 531 13.42 18.89 5.91
N GLY A 532 13.15 17.97 6.83
CA GLY A 532 13.61 17.80 8.19
C GLY A 532 12.36 17.55 9.04
N GLU A 533 12.16 16.27 9.42
CA GLU A 533 11.35 15.75 10.55
C GLU A 533 9.81 15.83 10.61
N GLN A 534 9.28 14.60 10.71
CA GLN A 534 8.16 14.07 11.50
C GLN A 534 6.70 14.48 11.19
N HIS A 535 5.92 13.42 10.93
CA HIS A 535 4.50 13.13 11.22
C HIS A 535 3.87 12.44 10.01
N THR A 536 3.28 11.24 10.20
CA THR A 536 2.96 10.29 9.11
C THR A 536 1.54 9.73 9.26
N ALA A 537 0.64 10.09 8.33
CA ALA A 537 -0.66 9.45 8.10
C ALA A 537 -1.18 9.75 6.67
N TYR A 538 -1.54 8.71 5.91
CA TYR A 538 -1.79 8.64 4.45
C TYR A 538 -3.06 9.36 3.97
N LEU A 539 -3.25 9.49 2.65
CA LEU A 539 -4.48 9.97 1.97
C LEU A 539 -4.57 9.31 0.57
N MET A 540 -5.60 8.51 0.24
CA MET A 540 -5.88 8.12 -1.16
C MET A 540 -6.80 9.14 -1.83
N MET A 541 -6.70 9.24 -3.14
CA MET A 541 -7.66 10.00 -3.95
C MET A 541 -8.20 9.11 -5.05
N GLY A 542 -9.50 8.79 -4.94
CA GLY A 542 -10.27 8.18 -6.00
C GLY A 542 -10.41 9.14 -7.19
N GLY A 543 -10.03 8.67 -8.36
CA GLY A 543 -10.30 9.33 -9.63
C GLY A 543 -11.31 8.50 -10.41
N ILE A 544 -12.60 8.77 -10.23
CA ILE A 544 -13.63 8.43 -11.22
C ILE A 544 -14.49 9.67 -11.43
N VAL A 545 -14.86 9.87 -12.69
CA VAL A 545 -15.85 10.84 -13.12
C VAL A 545 -17.07 10.74 -12.20
N LEU A 546 -17.28 11.79 -11.41
CA LEU A 546 -18.30 11.97 -10.38
C LEU A 546 -18.14 11.12 -9.09
N VAL A 547 -17.77 11.87 -8.04
CA VAL A 547 -17.95 11.62 -6.59
C VAL A 547 -16.86 10.78 -5.89
N ALA A 548 -16.36 11.36 -4.80
CA ALA A 548 -15.10 11.07 -4.13
C ALA A 548 -15.17 9.88 -3.16
N ALA A 549 -14.14 9.04 -3.24
CA ALA A 549 -13.78 8.05 -2.23
C ALA A 549 -12.30 8.21 -1.89
N VAL A 550 -12.00 8.89 -0.77
CA VAL A 550 -10.69 8.79 -0.13
C VAL A 550 -10.71 7.47 0.64
N CYS A 551 -9.78 6.61 0.33
CA CYS A 551 -9.50 5.43 1.12
C CYS A 551 -8.11 5.60 1.76
N PHE A 552 -7.76 4.86 2.79
CA PHE A 552 -6.45 4.90 3.43
C PHE A 552 -5.84 3.50 3.37
N ILE A 553 -4.68 3.34 2.74
CA ILE A 553 -3.83 2.15 2.92
C ILE A 553 -2.61 2.61 3.71
N ILE A 554 -2.40 1.99 4.86
CA ILE A 554 -1.28 2.30 5.75
C ILE A 554 -0.08 1.44 5.32
N TYR A 555 0.89 2.03 4.61
CA TYR A 555 2.18 1.34 4.32
C TYR A 555 3.39 2.26 4.52
N THR A 556 4.25 1.91 5.49
CA THR A 556 5.45 2.68 5.79
C THR A 556 6.52 2.50 4.71
N LYS A 557 7.19 3.60 4.35
CA LYS A 557 8.43 3.57 3.55
C LYS A 557 9.45 2.67 4.25
N ARG A 558 9.87 1.58 3.60
CA ARG A 558 11.18 0.96 3.93
C ARG A 558 12.19 2.11 3.90
N LYS A 559 12.81 2.40 5.04
CA LYS A 559 13.98 3.28 5.08
C LYS A 559 14.95 2.70 4.04
N LYS A 560 15.25 3.46 2.98
CA LYS A 560 16.54 3.29 2.30
C LYS A 560 17.55 3.63 3.38
N HIS A 561 18.21 2.62 3.93
CA HIS A 561 19.36 2.86 4.80
C HIS A 561 20.40 3.58 3.93
N CYS A 562 20.62 4.86 4.25
CA CYS A 562 21.62 5.73 3.63
C CYS A 562 23.03 5.35 4.08
#